data_AF-A0A094KT97-F1
#
_entry.id   AF-A0A094KT97-F1
#
_cell.length_a   1.000
_cell.length_b   1.000
_cell.length_c   1.000
_cell.angle_alpha   90.00
_cell.angle_beta   90.00
_cell.angle_gamma   90.00
#
_symmetry.space_group_name_H-M   'P 1'
#
loop_
_entity.id
_entity.type
_entity.pdbx_description
1 polymer ?
#
loop_
_entity_poly.entity_id
_entity_poly.type
_entity_poly.pdbx_seq_one_letter_code
_entity_poly.pdbx_strand_id
1 'polypeptide(L)'
;MRQAEDLVFQDLLQRARSATLTEDDVATLNSCTTENRIANGETLPDRAIILLNRIREEANLVHLQAFAEARVQKIYLFPARNDAPTGTKHE
;
A
#
# COMPACT_ATOMS: atom_id res chain seq x y z
N MET A 1 -25.54 12.68 -4.99
CA MET A 1 -24.32 12.17 -4.32
C MET A 1 -23.86 10.93 -5.05
N ARG A 2 -22.54 10.71 -5.19
CA ARG A 2 -21.94 9.71 -6.10
C ARG A 2 -22.22 8.24 -5.71
N GLN A 3 -22.82 7.98 -4.55
CA GLN A 3 -23.12 6.64 -3.98
C GLN A 3 -24.52 6.58 -3.32
N ALA A 4 -25.49 7.35 -3.82
CA ALA A 4 -26.78 7.58 -3.15
C ALA A 4 -27.61 6.29 -2.91
N GLU A 5 -27.41 5.25 -3.71
CA GLU A 5 -28.18 4.00 -3.67
C GLU A 5 -27.54 2.92 -2.79
N ASP A 6 -26.26 3.10 -2.41
CA ASP A 6 -25.53 2.15 -1.57
C ASP A 6 -25.55 2.60 -0.10
N LEU A 7 -26.65 2.26 0.58
CA LEU A 7 -26.87 2.59 1.99
C LEU A 7 -25.81 1.95 2.90
N VAL A 8 -25.33 0.75 2.55
CA VAL A 8 -24.32 0.02 3.34
C VAL A 8 -22.97 0.75 3.27
N PHE A 9 -22.58 1.18 2.06
CA PHE A 9 -21.33 1.92 1.89
C PHE A 9 -21.40 3.32 2.50
N GLN A 10 -22.56 3.99 2.45
CA GLN A 10 -22.73 5.29 3.13
C GLN A 10 -22.56 5.20 4.64
N ASP A 11 -23.14 4.16 5.25
CA ASP A 11 -23.03 3.92 6.69
C ASP A 11 -21.60 3.57 7.10
N LEU A 12 -20.90 2.78 6.27
CA LEU A 12 -19.47 2.54 6.39
C LEU A 12 -18.65 3.84 6.32
N LEU A 13 -18.92 4.72 5.35
CA LEU A 13 -18.24 6.01 5.22
C LEU A 13 -18.48 6.91 6.44
N GLN A 14 -19.70 6.87 7.00
CA GLN A 14 -20.03 7.60 8.21
C GLN A 14 -19.24 7.08 9.41
N ARG A 15 -19.15 5.76 9.59
CA ARG A 15 -18.32 5.12 10.63
C ARG A 15 -16.83 5.37 10.44
N ALA A 16 -16.33 5.35 9.21
CA ALA A 16 -14.96 5.73 8.88
C ALA A 16 -14.66 7.16 9.33
N ARG A 17 -15.58 8.10 9.07
CA ARG A 17 -15.43 9.50 9.46
C ARG A 17 -15.43 9.71 10.97
N SER A 18 -16.19 8.92 11.73
CA SER A 18 -16.20 8.96 13.19
C SER A 18 -15.12 8.11 13.86
N ALA A 19 -14.24 7.46 13.08
CA ALA A 19 -13.22 6.53 13.57
C ALA A 19 -13.81 5.35 14.38
N THR A 20 -15.01 4.89 14.01
CA THR A 20 -15.74 3.79 14.65
C THR A 20 -15.94 2.61 13.68
N LEU A 21 -14.92 2.31 12.86
CA LEU A 21 -14.97 1.16 11.95
C LEU A 21 -15.04 -0.15 12.72
N THR A 22 -15.92 -1.05 12.28
CA THR A 22 -16.02 -2.41 12.81
C THR A 22 -15.10 -3.36 12.05
N GLU A 23 -14.91 -4.57 12.57
CA GLU A 23 -14.17 -5.63 11.87
C GLU A 23 -14.84 -6.03 10.55
N ASP A 24 -16.19 -6.03 10.51
CA ASP A 24 -16.96 -6.27 9.30
C ASP A 24 -16.76 -5.18 8.23
N ASP A 25 -16.65 -3.91 8.65
CA ASP A 25 -16.34 -2.80 7.74
C ASP A 25 -14.95 -2.99 7.12
N VAL A 26 -13.97 -3.38 7.95
CA VAL A 26 -12.61 -3.67 7.50
C VAL A 26 -12.58 -4.86 6.55
N ALA A 27 -13.33 -5.94 6.84
CA ALA A 27 -13.45 -7.10 5.96
C ALA A 27 -14.06 -6.71 4.60
N THR A 28 -15.11 -5.89 4.60
CA THR A 28 -15.77 -5.39 3.39
C THR A 28 -14.82 -4.55 2.52
N LEU A 29 -14.09 -3.61 3.13
CA LEU A 29 -13.10 -2.79 2.42
C LEU A 29 -11.95 -3.63 1.86
N ASN A 30 -11.48 -4.62 2.61
CA ASN A 30 -10.43 -5.52 2.17
C ASN A 30 -10.92 -6.38 1.00
N SER A 31 -12.11 -6.99 1.08
CA SER A 31 -12.70 -7.78 -0.03
C SER A 31 -12.78 -6.94 -1.31
N CYS A 32 -13.38 -5.75 -1.26
CA CYS A 32 -13.50 -4.88 -2.43
C CYS A 32 -12.13 -4.50 -3.02
N THR A 33 -11.14 -4.22 -2.16
CA THR A 33 -9.77 -3.91 -2.60
C THR A 33 -9.09 -5.13 -3.23
N THR A 34 -9.23 -6.31 -2.62
CA THR A 34 -8.63 -7.56 -3.11
C THR A 34 -9.23 -7.99 -4.45
N GLU A 35 -10.55 -7.93 -4.59
CA GLU A 35 -11.28 -8.29 -5.82
C GLU A 35 -10.86 -7.39 -6.99
N ASN A 36 -10.77 -6.08 -6.78
CA ASN A 36 -10.31 -5.15 -7.82
C ASN A 36 -8.87 -5.42 -8.27
N ARG A 37 -7.97 -5.75 -7.34
CA ARG A 37 -6.57 -6.07 -7.66
C ARG A 37 -6.44 -7.40 -8.40
N ILE A 38 -7.19 -8.42 -7.98
CA ILE A 38 -7.26 -9.70 -8.70
C ILE A 38 -7.79 -9.49 -10.11
N ALA A 39 -8.84 -8.67 -10.28
CA ALA A 39 -9.39 -8.35 -11.60
C ALA A 39 -8.37 -7.64 -12.52
N ASN A 40 -7.44 -6.88 -11.94
CA ASN A 40 -6.33 -6.24 -12.66
C ASN A 40 -5.15 -7.20 -12.96
N GLY A 41 -5.27 -8.49 -12.59
CA GLY A 41 -4.24 -9.50 -12.80
C GLY A 41 -3.08 -9.42 -11.81
N GLU A 42 -3.26 -8.76 -10.66
CA GLU A 42 -2.26 -8.71 -9.61
C GLU A 42 -2.33 -9.94 -8.72
N THR A 43 -1.15 -10.49 -8.37
CA THR A 43 -1.03 -11.49 -7.30
C THR A 43 -1.00 -10.75 -5.96
N LEU A 44 -1.99 -11.00 -5.12
CA LEU A 44 -2.09 -10.37 -3.81
C LEU A 44 -1.01 -10.91 -2.85
N PRO A 45 -0.36 -10.04 -2.07
CA PRO A 45 0.51 -10.47 -0.97
C PRO A 45 -0.33 -10.95 0.22
N ASP A 46 0.16 -11.96 0.96
CA ASP A 46 -0.47 -12.46 2.20
C ASP A 46 -0.61 -11.36 3.28
N ARG A 47 0.28 -10.35 3.25
CA ARG A 47 0.21 -9.22 4.18
C ARG A 47 0.69 -7.93 3.50
N ALA A 48 -0.25 -7.03 3.22
CA ALA A 48 0.05 -5.74 2.59
C ALA A 48 0.51 -4.66 3.58
N ILE A 49 0.13 -4.75 4.86
CA ILE A 49 0.46 -3.76 5.89
C ILE A 49 1.30 -4.41 6.98
N ILE A 50 2.54 -3.94 7.09
CA ILE A 50 3.53 -4.40 8.07
C ILE A 50 3.97 -3.17 8.87
N LEU A 51 3.73 -3.19 10.19
CA LEU A 51 4.00 -2.07 11.08
C LEU A 51 5.50 -1.80 11.27
N LEU A 52 6.29 -2.86 11.40
CA LEU A 52 7.72 -2.74 11.65
C LEU A 52 8.49 -2.53 10.34
N ASN A 53 9.21 -1.41 10.24
CA ASN A 53 9.98 -1.03 9.05
C ASN A 53 10.93 -2.14 8.58
N ARG A 54 11.63 -2.80 9.51
CA ARG A 54 12.55 -3.89 9.19
C ARG A 54 11.88 -5.05 8.45
N ILE A 55 10.75 -5.52 8.97
CA ILE A 55 10.00 -6.63 8.36
C ILE A 55 9.40 -6.19 7.02
N ARG A 56 8.95 -4.92 6.93
CA ARG A 56 8.44 -4.34 5.69
C ARG A 56 9.52 -4.27 4.60
N GLU A 57 10.74 -3.91 4.96
CA GLU A 57 11.87 -3.85 4.04
C GLU A 57 12.21 -5.24 3.50
N GLU A 58 12.28 -6.25 4.36
CA GLU A 58 12.52 -7.65 3.97
C GLU A 58 11.43 -8.15 3.00
N ALA A 59 10.15 -7.92 3.33
CA ALA A 59 9.03 -8.31 2.46
C ALA A 59 9.05 -7.58 1.11
N ASN A 60 9.31 -6.27 1.11
CA ASN A 60 9.41 -5.46 -0.11
C ASN A 60 10.53 -5.98 -1.04
N LEU A 61 11.67 -6.37 -0.47
CA LEU A 61 12.81 -6.88 -1.24
C LEU A 61 12.47 -8.21 -1.92
N VAL A 62 11.81 -9.14 -1.22
CA VAL A 62 11.32 -10.41 -1.79
C VAL A 62 10.35 -10.15 -2.95
N HIS A 63 9.39 -9.26 -2.76
CA HIS A 63 8.42 -8.93 -3.82
C HIS A 63 9.06 -8.23 -5.02
N LEU A 64 10.02 -7.34 -4.79
CA LEU A 64 10.76 -6.66 -5.86
C LEU A 64 11.57 -7.65 -6.71
N GLN A 65 12.21 -8.63 -6.07
CA GLN A 65 12.95 -9.70 -6.76
C GLN A 65 12.01 -10.55 -7.62
N ALA A 66 10.91 -11.05 -7.03
CA ALA A 66 9.93 -11.84 -7.75
C ALA A 66 9.33 -11.08 -8.95
N PHE A 67 9.06 -9.77 -8.79
CA PHE A 67 8.58 -8.92 -9.86
C PHE A 67 9.60 -8.78 -11.00
N ALA A 68 10.86 -8.51 -10.66
CA ALA A 68 11.94 -8.36 -11.64
C ALA A 68 12.17 -9.66 -12.42
N GLU A 69 12.15 -10.81 -11.74
CA GLU A 69 12.26 -12.13 -12.37
C GLU A 69 11.10 -12.41 -13.33
N ALA A 70 9.86 -12.22 -12.88
CA ALA A 70 8.66 -12.47 -13.68
C ALA A 70 8.58 -11.61 -14.95
N ARG A 71 9.20 -10.41 -14.93
CA ARG A 71 9.21 -9.45 -16.04
C ARG A 71 10.52 -9.42 -16.82
N VAL A 72 11.52 -10.21 -16.42
CA VAL A 72 12.88 -10.19 -16.98
C VAL A 72 13.47 -8.77 -16.97
N GLN A 73 13.30 -8.07 -15.84
CA GLN A 73 13.76 -6.69 -15.64
C GLN A 73 14.96 -6.64 -14.69
N LYS A 74 15.79 -5.60 -14.85
CA LYS A 74 16.93 -5.34 -13.95
C LYS A 74 16.49 -4.48 -12.77
N ILE A 75 17.02 -4.78 -11.59
CA ILE A 75 16.87 -3.93 -10.41
C ILE A 75 17.98 -2.87 -10.42
N TYR A 76 17.60 -1.61 -10.25
CA TYR A 76 18.53 -0.48 -10.18
C TYR A 76 18.67 -0.02 -8.72
N LEU A 77 19.91 0.18 -8.27
CA LEU A 77 20.22 0.62 -6.90
C LEU A 77 20.56 2.11 -6.89
N PHE A 78 19.92 2.86 -5.99
CA PHE A 78 20.16 4.29 -5.77
C PHE A 78 20.70 4.49 -4.36
N PRO A 79 22.03 4.45 -4.17
CA PRO A 79 22.62 4.64 -2.85
C PRO A 79 22.35 6.06 -2.35
N ALA A 80 21.94 6.16 -1.09
CA ALA A 80 21.78 7.46 -0.44
C ALA A 80 23.13 8.15 -0.27
N ARG A 81 23.18 9.46 -0.55
CA ARG A 81 24.32 10.30 -0.15
C ARG A 81 24.07 10.69 1.31
N ASN A 82 24.93 10.26 2.20
CA ASN A 82 24.85 10.60 3.62
C ASN A 82 25.58 11.91 3.96
N ASP A 83 26.19 12.52 2.96
CA ASP A 83 26.84 13.83 3.09
C ASP A 83 25.73 14.88 3.18
N ALA A 84 25.62 15.54 4.33
CA ALA A 84 24.71 16.67 4.48
C ALA A 84 25.01 17.72 3.39
N PRO A 85 24.00 18.45 2.86
CA PRO A 85 24.29 19.58 2.00
C PRO A 85 25.06 20.59 2.85
N THR A 86 26.38 20.66 2.65
CA THR A 86 27.19 21.76 3.16
C THR A 86 26.68 22.98 2.42
N GLY A 87 25.74 23.70 3.05
CA GLY A 87 25.25 24.97 2.55
C GLY A 87 26.45 25.90 2.43
N THR A 88 27.01 26.03 1.24
CA THR A 88 27.90 27.12 0.86
C THR A 88 27.08 28.38 0.99
N LYS A 89 27.16 29.02 2.16
CA LYS A 89 26.79 30.42 2.33
C LYS A 89 27.76 31.20 1.46
N HIS A 90 27.28 31.68 0.32
CA HIS A 90 27.93 32.76 -0.39
C HIS A 90 27.53 34.05 0.33
N GLU A 91 28.51 34.63 1.04
CA GLU A 91 28.51 36.06 1.42
C GLU A 91 28.86 36.92 0.19
#